data_AF-A0A957UCX1-F1
#
_entry.id   AF-A0A957UCX1-F1
#
_cell.length_a   1.000
_cell.length_b   1.000
_cell.length_c   1.000
_cell.angle_alpha   90.00
_cell.angle_beta   90.00
_cell.angle_gamma   90.00
#
_symmetry.space_group_name_H-M   'P 1'
#
loop_
_entity.id
_entity.type
_entity.pdbx_description
1 polymer ?
#
loop_
_entity_poly.entity_id
_entity_poly.type
_entity_poly.pdbx_seq_one_letter_code
_entity_poly.pdbx_strand_id
1 'polypeptide(L)'
;NQWLFYRQWLELKGYANSKGIAIVGDIPIFVAMDSSDAWTSPKEFFLDDEFQPTVVAGVPPDYFSATGQLWGNPLYRWASMKRNGYAWWIRRIRAALRLYDIVRIDHFRGFAGYWEVPAGEETAINGQWVTGPGADLFYVIREELGDNLPIIAEDLGEITPDVIALRDEFNLPGMKILQFAFSTDASDKFLPHNFSRNFIVYSGTHDNDTTWGWYRNTATDKERDHFRRYFRTDGHDAAWTMVEGAWRSVANVA
;
A
#
# COMPACT_ATOMS: atom_id res chain seq x y z
N ASN A 1 22.22 13.51 -11.57
CA ASN A 1 22.42 12.96 -12.94
C ASN A 1 21.32 11.93 -13.22
N GLN A 2 20.16 12.37 -13.73
CA GLN A 2 19.00 11.50 -14.00
C GLN A 2 19.24 10.53 -15.17
N TRP A 3 19.95 10.98 -16.21
CA TRP A 3 20.25 10.14 -17.38
C TRP A 3 21.01 8.85 -17.02
N LEU A 4 22.04 8.93 -16.17
CA LEU A 4 22.78 7.74 -15.75
C LEU A 4 21.90 6.74 -14.99
N PHE A 5 21.05 7.22 -14.09
CA PHE A 5 20.11 6.38 -13.34
C PHE A 5 19.18 5.61 -14.29
N TYR A 6 18.48 6.33 -15.17
CA TYR A 6 17.55 5.69 -16.11
C TYR A 6 18.27 4.71 -17.04
N ARG A 7 19.47 5.04 -17.52
CA ARG A 7 20.24 4.12 -18.36
C ARG A 7 20.51 2.80 -17.65
N GLN A 8 21.05 2.85 -16.43
CA GLN A 8 21.40 1.66 -15.65
C GLN A 8 20.15 0.87 -15.23
N TRP A 9 19.11 1.58 -14.77
CA TRP A 9 17.88 0.94 -14.32
C TRP A 9 17.16 0.21 -15.46
N LEU A 10 17.06 0.84 -16.63
CA LEU A 10 16.41 0.22 -17.78
C LEU A 10 17.21 -0.95 -18.35
N GLU A 11 18.55 -0.92 -18.25
CA GLU A 11 19.39 -2.07 -18.59
C GLU A 11 19.16 -3.24 -17.63
N LEU A 12 19.08 -2.97 -16.31
CA LEU A 12 18.76 -3.96 -15.29
C LEU A 12 17.37 -4.57 -15.50
N LYS A 13 16.35 -3.71 -15.69
CA LYS A 13 14.98 -4.14 -15.97
C LYS A 13 14.93 -5.02 -17.22
N GLY A 14 15.57 -4.58 -18.31
CA GLY A 14 15.65 -5.35 -19.55
C GLY A 14 16.29 -6.72 -19.35
N TYR A 15 17.37 -6.80 -18.56
CA TYR A 15 18.00 -8.07 -18.21
C TYR A 15 17.07 -8.97 -17.38
N ALA A 16 16.43 -8.45 -16.33
CA ALA A 16 15.48 -9.19 -15.50
C ALA A 16 14.31 -9.74 -16.34
N ASN A 17 13.70 -8.90 -17.18
CA ASN A 17 12.61 -9.31 -18.05
C ASN A 17 13.06 -10.38 -19.08
N SER A 18 14.30 -10.30 -19.59
CA SER A 18 14.86 -11.35 -20.47
C SER A 18 14.98 -12.72 -19.80
N LYS A 19 14.95 -12.76 -18.46
CA LYS A 19 14.95 -13.98 -17.63
C LYS A 19 13.56 -14.36 -17.13
N GLY A 20 12.50 -13.68 -17.58
CA GLY A 20 11.14 -13.91 -17.12
C GLY A 20 10.86 -13.38 -15.71
N ILE A 21 11.69 -12.47 -15.20
CA ILE A 21 11.52 -11.84 -13.89
C ILE A 21 10.85 -10.48 -14.10
N ALA A 22 9.70 -10.28 -13.45
CA ALA A 22 9.02 -8.99 -13.39
C ALA A 22 9.48 -8.21 -12.15
N ILE A 23 9.60 -6.89 -12.27
CA ILE A 23 9.96 -6.00 -11.16
C ILE A 23 8.70 -5.32 -10.63
N VAL A 24 8.41 -5.58 -9.35
CA VAL A 24 7.39 -4.84 -8.60
C VAL A 24 8.02 -3.58 -8.03
N GLY A 25 7.51 -2.43 -8.45
CA GLY A 25 7.83 -1.13 -7.85
C GLY A 25 6.83 -0.75 -6.78
N ASP A 26 7.11 0.38 -6.13
CA ASP A 26 6.29 0.92 -5.06
C ASP A 26 6.15 2.42 -5.23
N ILE A 27 4.94 2.94 -5.08
CA ILE A 27 4.69 4.38 -5.01
C ILE A 27 3.86 4.71 -3.77
N PRO A 28 4.28 5.70 -2.95
CA PRO A 28 3.44 6.21 -1.88
C PRO A 28 2.17 6.85 -2.46
N ILE A 29 1.00 6.75 -1.80
CA ILE A 29 -0.17 7.48 -2.30
C ILE A 29 0.09 8.98 -2.36
N PHE A 30 0.65 9.58 -1.30
CA PHE A 30 0.94 11.01 -1.22
C PHE A 30 2.38 11.34 -1.66
N VAL A 31 2.63 12.61 -1.94
CA VAL A 31 3.98 13.15 -2.21
C VAL A 31 4.44 13.99 -1.03
N ALA A 32 5.74 14.22 -0.88
CA ALA A 32 6.25 15.15 0.12
C ALA A 32 5.86 16.60 -0.24
N MET A 33 5.65 17.45 0.76
CA MET A 33 5.42 18.88 0.53
C MET A 33 6.64 19.54 -0.15
N ASP A 34 7.83 19.26 0.37
CA ASP A 34 9.10 19.68 -0.23
C ASP A 34 9.46 18.75 -1.40
N SER A 35 8.72 18.88 -2.50
CA SER A 35 8.93 18.10 -3.73
C SER A 35 8.68 18.93 -4.98
N SER A 36 9.29 18.52 -6.09
CA SER A 36 8.99 19.09 -7.40
C SER A 36 7.53 18.85 -7.80
N ASP A 37 6.90 17.78 -7.32
CA ASP A 37 5.50 17.47 -7.60
C ASP A 37 4.56 18.52 -7.01
N ALA A 38 4.72 18.85 -5.73
CA ALA A 38 3.94 19.88 -5.05
C ALA A 38 4.24 21.27 -5.63
N TRP A 39 5.51 21.58 -5.90
CA TRP A 39 5.92 22.86 -6.46
C TRP A 39 5.39 23.13 -7.87
N THR A 40 5.44 22.12 -8.76
CA THR A 40 5.04 22.30 -10.16
C THR A 40 3.54 22.15 -10.40
N SER A 41 2.82 21.51 -9.48
CA SER A 41 1.38 21.21 -9.62
C SER A 41 0.55 21.68 -8.42
N PRO A 42 0.70 22.92 -7.92
CA PRO A 42 0.06 23.35 -6.67
C PRO A 42 -1.47 23.28 -6.70
N LYS A 43 -2.08 23.41 -7.88
CA LYS A 43 -3.54 23.32 -8.09
C LYS A 43 -4.12 21.92 -7.83
N GLU A 44 -3.27 20.90 -7.74
CA GLU A 44 -3.65 19.52 -7.46
C GLU A 44 -3.71 19.23 -5.95
N PHE A 45 -3.31 20.17 -5.10
CA PHE A 45 -3.17 20.01 -3.65
C PHE A 45 -3.97 21.06 -2.86
N PHE A 46 -4.28 20.75 -1.61
CA PHE A 46 -4.88 21.72 -0.67
C PHE A 46 -3.84 22.66 -0.10
N LEU A 47 -3.51 23.70 -0.88
CA LEU A 47 -2.59 24.76 -0.47
C LEU A 47 -3.31 26.13 -0.35
N ASP A 48 -2.79 26.99 0.52
CA ASP A 48 -3.17 28.41 0.64
C ASP A 48 -2.44 29.29 -0.40
N ASP A 49 -2.61 30.61 -0.29
CA ASP A 49 -2.05 31.60 -1.22
C ASP A 49 -0.50 31.73 -1.08
N GLU A 50 0.04 31.32 0.07
CA GLU A 50 1.46 31.20 0.36
C GLU A 50 2.03 29.80 0.03
N PHE A 51 1.24 28.96 -0.64
CA PHE A 51 1.57 27.59 -1.01
C PHE A 51 1.89 26.68 0.19
N GLN A 52 1.33 26.94 1.37
CA GLN A 52 1.41 26.04 2.52
C GLN A 52 0.19 25.10 2.57
N PRO A 53 0.33 23.85 3.05
CA PRO A 53 -0.80 22.95 3.20
C PRO A 53 -1.84 23.53 4.16
N THR A 54 -3.12 23.52 3.77
CA THR A 54 -4.23 23.85 4.68
C THR A 54 -4.70 22.63 5.47
N VAL A 55 -4.48 21.45 4.90
CA VAL A 55 -4.74 20.14 5.52
C VAL A 55 -3.63 19.17 5.12
N VAL A 56 -3.35 18.20 5.98
CA VAL A 56 -2.28 17.23 5.82
C VAL A 56 -2.77 15.79 6.04
N ALA A 57 -2.02 14.86 5.45
CA ALA A 57 -2.31 13.44 5.54
C ALA A 57 -1.94 12.84 6.89
N GLY A 58 -2.66 11.78 7.25
CA GLY A 58 -2.35 10.90 8.36
C GLY A 58 -3.27 9.68 8.37
N VAL A 59 -3.33 9.01 9.52
CA VAL A 59 -4.33 7.99 9.84
C VAL A 59 -4.87 8.23 11.25
N PRO A 60 -6.15 7.91 11.51
CA PRO A 60 -6.75 8.13 12.83
C PRO A 60 -6.07 7.28 13.91
N PRO A 61 -6.30 7.58 15.19
CA PRO A 61 -6.00 6.67 16.28
C PRO A 61 -6.61 5.29 16.05
N ASP A 62 -5.84 4.26 16.35
CA ASP A 62 -6.27 2.86 16.30
C ASP A 62 -5.73 2.11 17.52
N TYR A 63 -5.97 0.80 17.58
CA TYR A 63 -5.52 -0.03 18.69
C TYR A 63 -3.98 -0.17 18.78
N PHE A 64 -3.24 0.21 17.73
CA PHE A 64 -1.77 0.24 17.72
C PHE A 64 -1.20 1.62 18.05
N SER A 65 -1.90 2.71 17.71
CA SER A 65 -1.48 4.09 17.96
C SER A 65 -2.59 4.93 18.59
N ALA A 66 -2.41 5.29 19.87
CA ALA A 66 -3.36 6.11 20.62
C ALA A 66 -3.55 7.53 20.06
N THR A 67 -2.59 8.06 19.28
CA THR A 67 -2.65 9.40 18.69
C THR A 67 -2.76 9.37 17.16
N GLY A 68 -2.95 8.19 16.58
CA GLY A 68 -2.87 7.99 15.14
C GLY A 68 -1.46 8.24 14.61
N GLN A 69 -1.34 8.54 13.33
CA GLN A 69 -0.06 8.93 12.73
C GLN A 69 -0.25 10.17 11.87
N LEU A 70 0.50 11.22 12.16
CA LEU A 70 0.51 12.45 11.39
C LEU A 70 1.68 12.40 10.41
N TRP A 71 1.39 12.24 9.12
CA TRP A 71 2.42 12.10 8.10
C TRP A 71 2.87 13.44 7.51
N GLY A 72 1.99 14.44 7.52
CA GLY A 72 2.33 15.82 7.12
C GLY A 72 2.35 16.06 5.61
N ASN A 73 2.09 15.04 4.78
CA ASN A 73 2.00 15.23 3.32
C ASN A 73 0.82 16.13 2.94
N PRO A 74 0.94 16.96 1.89
CA PRO A 74 -0.20 17.70 1.36
C PRO A 74 -1.23 16.73 0.76
N LEU A 75 -2.51 17.03 1.00
CA LEU A 75 -3.61 16.23 0.47
C LEU A 75 -4.04 16.72 -0.91
N TYR A 76 -4.55 15.78 -1.71
CA TYR A 76 -5.00 16.05 -3.07
C TYR A 76 -6.34 16.78 -3.12
N ARG A 77 -6.44 17.78 -3.98
CA ARG A 77 -7.73 18.35 -4.40
C ARG A 77 -8.34 17.46 -5.48
N TRP A 78 -8.90 16.31 -5.08
CA TRP A 78 -9.47 15.31 -6.02
C TRP A 78 -10.51 15.90 -6.98
N ALA A 79 -11.30 16.87 -6.56
CA ALA A 79 -12.23 17.58 -7.44
C ALA A 79 -11.52 18.38 -8.56
N SER A 80 -10.33 18.92 -8.28
CA SER A 80 -9.47 19.59 -9.27
C SER A 80 -8.92 18.60 -10.28
N MET A 81 -8.36 17.49 -9.79
CA MET A 81 -7.85 16.40 -10.63
C MET A 81 -8.97 15.82 -11.50
N LYS A 82 -10.16 15.58 -10.96
CA LYS A 82 -11.30 15.06 -11.74
C LYS A 82 -11.65 15.98 -12.92
N ARG A 83 -11.63 17.30 -12.73
CA ARG A 83 -11.91 18.27 -13.80
C ARG A 83 -10.90 18.25 -14.94
N ASN A 84 -9.66 17.81 -14.69
CA ASN A 84 -8.63 17.69 -15.71
C ASN A 84 -8.40 16.25 -16.18
N GLY A 85 -9.33 15.34 -15.86
CA GLY A 85 -9.25 13.94 -16.25
C GLY A 85 -8.13 13.18 -15.53
N TYR A 86 -7.82 13.55 -14.28
CA TYR A 86 -6.77 12.92 -13.47
C TYR A 86 -5.38 12.90 -14.12
N ALA A 87 -5.08 13.91 -14.95
CA ALA A 87 -3.88 13.94 -15.78
C ALA A 87 -2.58 13.78 -14.98
N TRP A 88 -2.53 14.30 -13.75
CA TRP A 88 -1.38 14.15 -12.86
C TRP A 88 -1.13 12.68 -12.48
N TRP A 89 -2.16 11.96 -12.04
CA TRP A 89 -2.05 10.55 -11.65
C TRP A 89 -1.73 9.64 -12.83
N ILE A 90 -2.32 9.89 -14.00
CA ILE A 90 -2.01 9.13 -15.22
C ILE A 90 -0.53 9.26 -15.58
N ARG A 91 0.03 10.49 -15.52
CA ARG A 91 1.46 10.71 -15.76
C ARG A 91 2.33 9.98 -14.74
N ARG A 92 1.93 9.99 -13.46
CA ARG A 92 2.65 9.31 -12.37
C ARG A 92 2.70 7.80 -12.58
N ILE A 93 1.56 7.16 -12.85
CA ILE A 93 1.50 5.71 -13.10
C ILE A 93 2.31 5.35 -14.35
N ARG A 94 2.20 6.13 -15.44
CA ARG A 94 3.02 5.93 -16.64
C ARG A 94 4.51 6.04 -16.36
N ALA A 95 4.92 7.01 -15.54
CA ALA A 95 6.32 7.16 -15.15
C ALA A 95 6.80 5.95 -14.34
N ALA A 96 5.99 5.48 -13.38
CA ALA A 96 6.30 4.29 -12.59
C ALA A 96 6.42 3.03 -13.46
N LEU A 97 5.51 2.81 -14.41
CA LEU A 97 5.53 1.65 -15.32
C LEU A 97 6.65 1.68 -16.37
N ARG A 98 7.33 2.82 -16.55
CA ARG A 98 8.61 2.84 -17.29
C ARG A 98 9.71 2.13 -16.50
N LEU A 99 9.70 2.27 -15.18
CA LEU A 99 10.70 1.70 -14.28
C LEU A 99 10.33 0.27 -13.85
N TYR A 100 9.05 -0.02 -13.69
CA TYR A 100 8.57 -1.27 -13.09
C TYR A 100 7.60 -1.98 -14.03
N ASP A 101 7.37 -3.27 -13.81
CA ASP A 101 6.39 -4.05 -14.57
C ASP A 101 5.02 -4.03 -13.89
N ILE A 102 5.03 -3.96 -12.56
CA ILE A 102 3.85 -3.86 -11.69
C ILE A 102 4.16 -2.81 -10.62
N VAL A 103 3.15 -2.06 -10.16
CA VAL A 103 3.31 -1.02 -9.15
C VAL A 103 2.41 -1.30 -7.95
N ARG A 104 2.99 -1.52 -6.77
CA ARG A 104 2.27 -1.41 -5.50
C ARG A 104 1.95 0.06 -5.26
N ILE A 105 0.69 0.36 -4.96
CA ILE A 105 0.29 1.67 -4.47
C ILE A 105 0.03 1.54 -2.98
N ASP A 106 0.92 2.15 -2.21
CA ASP A 106 0.85 2.23 -0.76
C ASP A 106 -0.42 3.00 -0.32
N HIS A 107 -1.01 2.61 0.80
CA HIS A 107 -2.20 3.21 1.37
C HIS A 107 -3.37 3.34 0.38
N PHE A 108 -3.65 2.26 -0.36
CA PHE A 108 -4.68 2.20 -1.41
C PHE A 108 -6.05 2.65 -0.90
N ARG A 109 -6.34 2.39 0.38
CA ARG A 109 -7.60 2.80 1.03
C ARG A 109 -7.88 4.31 0.89
N GLY A 110 -6.82 5.13 0.78
CA GLY A 110 -6.90 6.57 0.51
C GLY A 110 -7.72 6.95 -0.72
N PHE A 111 -7.86 6.05 -1.70
CA PHE A 111 -8.69 6.29 -2.88
C PHE A 111 -10.20 6.15 -2.61
N ALA A 112 -10.61 5.32 -1.65
CA ALA A 112 -12.00 5.25 -1.22
C ALA A 112 -12.30 6.35 -0.20
N GLY A 113 -11.40 6.54 0.77
CA GLY A 113 -11.43 7.64 1.73
C GLY A 113 -10.07 7.88 2.37
N TYR A 114 -9.79 9.12 2.76
CA TYR A 114 -8.53 9.48 3.39
C TYR A 114 -8.79 10.26 4.68
N TRP A 115 -7.85 10.18 5.62
CA TRP A 115 -7.91 10.93 6.86
C TRP A 115 -7.28 12.31 6.64
N GLU A 116 -8.10 13.34 6.83
CA GLU A 116 -7.74 14.74 6.63
C GLU A 116 -7.54 15.42 7.99
N VAL A 117 -6.33 15.89 8.26
CA VAL A 117 -6.00 16.60 9.51
C VAL A 117 -5.76 18.08 9.18
N PRO A 118 -6.36 19.04 9.89
CA PRO A 118 -6.04 20.46 9.74
C PRO A 118 -4.53 20.71 9.90
N ALA A 119 -3.95 21.53 9.02
CA ALA A 119 -2.54 21.89 9.16
C ALA A 119 -2.30 22.66 10.46
N GLY A 120 -1.18 22.36 11.13
CA GLY A 120 -0.82 22.95 12.43
C GLY A 120 -1.15 22.07 13.64
N GLU A 121 -1.93 20.99 13.48
CA GLU A 121 -2.10 19.98 14.52
C GLU A 121 -0.77 19.26 14.81
N GLU A 122 -0.56 18.89 16.09
CA GLU A 122 0.62 18.11 16.51
C GLU A 122 0.39 16.59 16.39
N THR A 123 -0.87 16.16 16.27
CA THR A 123 -1.27 14.75 16.19
C THR A 123 -2.37 14.55 15.14
N ALA A 124 -2.67 13.29 14.80
CA ALA A 124 -3.74 12.98 13.85
C ALA A 124 -5.12 12.82 14.49
N ILE A 125 -5.27 13.09 15.80
CA ILE A 125 -6.52 12.88 16.54
C ILE A 125 -7.65 13.73 15.97
N ASN A 126 -7.38 15.01 15.68
CA ASN A 126 -8.38 15.99 15.25
C ASN A 126 -8.60 16.00 13.73
N GLY A 127 -8.56 14.83 13.10
CA GLY A 127 -8.87 14.68 11.67
C GLY A 127 -10.30 14.23 11.39
N GLN A 128 -10.60 14.04 10.11
CA GLN A 128 -11.87 13.51 9.63
C GLN A 128 -11.69 12.62 8.40
N TRP A 129 -12.59 11.66 8.23
CA TRP A 129 -12.66 10.87 7.00
C TRP A 129 -13.29 11.70 5.88
N VAL A 130 -12.57 11.87 4.78
CA VAL A 130 -13.05 12.52 3.56
C VAL A 130 -13.07 11.49 2.43
N THR A 131 -14.10 11.52 1.60
CA THR A 131 -14.24 10.62 0.46
C THR A 131 -13.16 10.89 -0.58
N GLY A 132 -12.47 9.83 -1.02
CA GLY A 132 -11.49 9.87 -2.09
C GLY A 132 -12.14 9.93 -3.49
N PRO A 133 -11.34 9.80 -4.57
CA PRO A 133 -11.85 9.81 -5.93
C PRO A 133 -12.64 8.55 -6.29
N GLY A 134 -12.53 7.47 -5.50
CA GLY A 134 -13.19 6.19 -5.72
C GLY A 134 -12.85 5.59 -7.09
N ALA A 135 -13.83 4.93 -7.69
CA ALA A 135 -13.70 4.24 -8.98
C ALA A 135 -13.40 5.18 -10.15
N ASP A 136 -13.76 6.46 -10.07
CA ASP A 136 -13.60 7.42 -11.18
C ASP A 136 -12.15 7.51 -11.68
N LEU A 137 -11.18 7.55 -10.75
CA LEU A 137 -9.76 7.56 -11.11
C LEU A 137 -9.36 6.26 -11.83
N PHE A 138 -9.80 5.12 -11.30
CA PHE A 138 -9.41 3.81 -11.82
C PHE A 138 -10.06 3.48 -13.15
N TYR A 139 -11.26 4.01 -13.44
CA TYR A 139 -11.82 3.94 -14.79
C TYR A 139 -10.92 4.64 -15.80
N VAL A 140 -10.45 5.85 -15.49
CA VAL A 140 -9.54 6.58 -16.38
C VAL A 140 -8.20 5.87 -16.50
N ILE A 141 -7.65 5.30 -15.41
CA ILE A 141 -6.43 4.49 -15.48
C ILE A 141 -6.65 3.26 -16.38
N ARG A 142 -7.79 2.58 -16.29
CA ARG A 142 -8.15 1.43 -17.13
C ARG A 142 -8.33 1.82 -18.59
N GLU A 143 -8.91 2.97 -18.87
CA GLU A 143 -8.99 3.51 -20.25
C GLU A 143 -7.60 3.76 -20.84
N GLU A 144 -6.66 4.25 -20.03
CA GLU A 144 -5.31 4.61 -20.49
C GLU A 144 -4.33 3.42 -20.57
N LEU A 145 -4.57 2.34 -19.79
CA LEU A 145 -3.65 1.21 -19.63
C LEU A 145 -4.23 -0.15 -20.05
N GLY A 146 -5.55 -0.26 -20.22
CA GLY A 146 -6.27 -1.51 -20.49
C GLY A 146 -6.81 -2.21 -19.24
N ASP A 147 -7.56 -3.30 -19.44
CA ASP A 147 -8.31 -3.99 -18.38
C ASP A 147 -7.43 -4.69 -17.32
N ASN A 148 -6.25 -5.16 -17.71
CA ASN A 148 -5.32 -5.85 -16.82
C ASN A 148 -4.37 -4.85 -16.17
N LEU A 149 -4.86 -4.12 -15.17
CA LEU A 149 -4.08 -3.09 -14.49
C LEU A 149 -2.86 -3.69 -13.77
N PRO A 150 -1.63 -3.24 -14.06
CA PRO A 150 -0.41 -3.70 -13.41
C PRO A 150 -0.22 -3.01 -12.04
N ILE A 151 -1.22 -3.13 -11.17
CA ILE A 151 -1.29 -2.45 -9.88
C ILE A 151 -1.53 -3.47 -8.77
N ILE A 152 -0.81 -3.35 -7.66
CA ILE A 152 -1.07 -4.07 -6.41
C ILE A 152 -1.64 -3.06 -5.41
N ALA A 153 -2.77 -3.41 -4.79
CA ALA A 153 -3.38 -2.59 -3.75
C ALA A 153 -2.76 -2.93 -2.40
N GLU A 154 -2.09 -1.96 -1.77
CA GLU A 154 -1.77 -2.04 -0.35
C GLU A 154 -3.04 -1.79 0.47
N ASP A 155 -3.65 -2.87 0.95
CA ASP A 155 -4.92 -2.88 1.67
C ASP A 155 -4.79 -3.44 3.09
N LEU A 156 -3.76 -3.01 3.82
CA LEU A 156 -3.54 -3.38 5.22
C LEU A 156 -4.18 -2.37 6.19
N GLY A 157 -4.26 -2.75 7.46
CA GLY A 157 -4.94 -1.98 8.51
C GLY A 157 -6.46 -2.17 8.56
N GLU A 158 -7.17 -1.16 9.06
CA GLU A 158 -8.63 -1.12 9.12
C GLU A 158 -9.22 -0.77 7.75
N ILE A 159 -9.79 -1.78 7.11
CA ILE A 159 -10.28 -1.72 5.74
C ILE A 159 -11.79 -1.91 5.73
N THR A 160 -12.47 -0.95 5.10
CA THR A 160 -13.93 -0.87 5.01
C THR A 160 -14.45 -1.53 3.72
N PRO A 161 -15.74 -1.92 3.64
CA PRO A 161 -16.29 -2.62 2.47
C PRO A 161 -16.16 -1.87 1.15
N ASP A 162 -16.17 -0.54 1.15
CA ASP A 162 -15.95 0.33 -0.01
C ASP A 162 -14.53 0.21 -0.57
N VAL A 163 -13.51 0.07 0.29
CA VAL A 163 -12.13 -0.17 -0.16
C VAL A 163 -12.00 -1.54 -0.82
N ILE A 164 -12.63 -2.56 -0.24
CA ILE A 164 -12.67 -3.92 -0.80
C ILE A 164 -13.37 -3.92 -2.15
N ALA A 165 -14.54 -3.27 -2.23
CA ALA A 165 -15.30 -3.15 -3.48
C ALA A 165 -14.48 -2.43 -4.56
N LEU A 166 -13.80 -1.34 -4.21
CA LEU A 166 -12.93 -0.62 -5.14
C LEU A 166 -11.77 -1.50 -5.64
N ARG A 167 -11.10 -2.24 -4.76
CA ARG A 167 -10.02 -3.17 -5.15
C ARG A 167 -10.55 -4.24 -6.11
N ASP A 168 -11.67 -4.88 -5.74
CA ASP A 168 -12.22 -6.03 -6.45
C ASP A 168 -12.85 -5.66 -7.79
N GLU A 169 -13.47 -4.48 -7.89
CA GLU A 169 -14.06 -3.96 -9.14
C GLU A 169 -13.01 -3.85 -10.27
N PHE A 170 -11.79 -3.48 -9.92
CA PHE A 170 -10.67 -3.36 -10.86
C PHE A 170 -9.76 -4.59 -10.86
N ASN A 171 -10.20 -5.68 -10.21
CA ASN A 171 -9.48 -6.96 -10.08
C ASN A 171 -8.02 -6.79 -9.59
N LEU A 172 -7.80 -5.83 -8.70
CA LEU A 172 -6.47 -5.54 -8.17
C LEU A 172 -6.10 -6.57 -7.08
N PRO A 173 -4.91 -7.21 -7.14
CA PRO A 173 -4.47 -8.06 -6.04
C PRO A 173 -4.24 -7.23 -4.78
N GLY A 174 -4.79 -7.70 -3.66
CA GLY A 174 -4.48 -7.15 -2.33
C GLY A 174 -3.25 -7.81 -1.71
N MET A 175 -2.96 -7.48 -0.45
CA MET A 175 -1.83 -8.00 0.31
C MET A 175 -2.28 -8.84 1.53
N LYS A 176 -1.49 -9.86 1.85
CA LYS A 176 -1.64 -10.67 3.07
C LYS A 176 -0.32 -10.78 3.80
N ILE A 177 -0.26 -10.38 5.07
CA ILE A 177 0.96 -10.43 5.88
C ILE A 177 0.81 -11.48 6.96
N LEU A 178 1.57 -12.57 6.85
CA LEU A 178 1.43 -13.70 7.78
C LEU A 178 1.79 -13.36 9.22
N GLN A 179 2.71 -12.42 9.46
CA GLN A 179 3.02 -11.94 10.82
C GLN A 179 1.79 -11.37 11.57
N PHE A 180 0.73 -10.95 10.87
CA PHE A 180 -0.49 -10.42 11.49
C PHE A 180 -1.52 -11.50 11.85
N ALA A 181 -1.34 -12.73 11.35
CA ALA A 181 -2.37 -13.78 11.33
C ALA A 181 -2.67 -14.45 12.67
N PHE A 182 -1.80 -14.27 13.67
CA PHE A 182 -1.79 -15.12 14.86
C PHE A 182 -2.34 -14.43 16.12
N SER A 183 -2.78 -13.19 16.01
CA SER A 183 -3.22 -12.36 17.14
C SER A 183 -4.66 -12.69 17.61
N THR A 184 -5.52 -13.13 16.68
CA THR A 184 -6.93 -13.41 16.93
C THR A 184 -7.27 -14.92 16.91
N ASP A 185 -8.32 -15.32 16.20
CA ASP A 185 -8.81 -16.71 16.09
C ASP A 185 -8.75 -17.23 14.65
N ALA A 186 -9.42 -18.35 14.36
CA ALA A 186 -9.41 -18.95 13.03
C ALA A 186 -10.05 -18.08 11.94
N SER A 187 -10.83 -17.05 12.29
CA SER A 187 -11.44 -16.12 11.33
C SER A 187 -10.48 -15.02 10.84
N ASP A 188 -9.25 -14.97 11.35
CA ASP A 188 -8.30 -13.91 10.98
C ASP A 188 -8.05 -13.89 9.47
N LYS A 189 -8.25 -12.72 8.86
CA LYS A 189 -8.11 -12.51 7.41
C LYS A 189 -6.70 -12.74 6.89
N PHE A 190 -5.69 -12.81 7.76
CA PHE A 190 -4.29 -13.06 7.43
C PHE A 190 -3.88 -14.53 7.59
N LEU A 191 -4.77 -15.43 8.03
CA LEU A 191 -4.51 -16.87 8.01
C LEU A 191 -4.69 -17.46 6.60
N PRO A 192 -3.75 -18.31 6.11
CA PRO A 192 -3.77 -18.86 4.75
C PRO A 192 -5.08 -19.49 4.26
N HIS A 193 -5.84 -20.16 5.14
CA HIS A 193 -7.11 -20.80 4.76
C HIS A 193 -8.26 -19.80 4.50
N ASN A 194 -8.10 -18.52 4.87
CA ASN A 194 -9.07 -17.45 4.63
C ASN A 194 -8.73 -16.63 3.36
N PHE A 195 -7.71 -17.01 2.61
CA PHE A 195 -7.30 -16.29 1.40
C PHE A 195 -8.17 -16.64 0.20
N SER A 196 -8.22 -15.72 -0.76
CA SER A 196 -8.58 -16.02 -2.14
C SER A 196 -7.33 -15.99 -3.03
N ARG A 197 -7.47 -16.31 -4.31
CA ARG A 197 -6.34 -16.36 -5.24
C ARG A 197 -5.72 -14.99 -5.54
N ASN A 198 -6.54 -13.94 -5.62
CA ASN A 198 -6.10 -12.61 -6.06
C ASN A 198 -5.45 -11.80 -4.92
N PHE A 199 -4.43 -12.38 -4.31
CA PHE A 199 -3.63 -11.77 -3.26
C PHE A 199 -2.15 -12.06 -3.50
N ILE A 200 -1.32 -11.18 -2.93
CA ILE A 200 0.10 -11.43 -2.73
C ILE A 200 0.32 -11.64 -1.25
N VAL A 201 0.86 -12.80 -0.88
CA VAL A 201 1.20 -13.12 0.50
C VAL A 201 2.66 -12.78 0.77
N TYR A 202 2.93 -12.24 1.95
CA TYR A 202 4.26 -11.96 2.45
C TYR A 202 4.39 -12.57 3.84
N SER A 203 5.61 -13.00 4.19
CA SER A 203 5.90 -13.31 5.59
C SER A 203 5.84 -12.03 6.44
N GLY A 204 6.45 -10.95 5.96
CA GLY A 204 6.43 -9.57 6.49
C GLY A 204 6.79 -8.58 5.37
N THR A 205 6.51 -7.29 5.57
CA THR A 205 6.94 -6.21 4.68
C THR A 205 8.24 -5.56 5.20
N HIS A 206 8.69 -4.48 4.54
CA HIS A 206 9.79 -3.65 5.01
C HIS A 206 9.48 -2.88 6.31
N ASP A 207 8.21 -2.77 6.69
CA ASP A 207 7.77 -2.15 7.95
C ASP A 207 7.74 -3.13 9.12
N ASN A 208 7.97 -4.42 8.85
CA ASN A 208 7.98 -5.47 9.86
C ASN A 208 9.41 -5.87 10.22
N ASP A 209 9.57 -6.41 11.43
CA ASP A 209 10.79 -7.15 11.76
C ASP A 209 10.89 -8.38 10.82
N THR A 210 12.09 -8.91 10.67
CA THR A 210 12.31 -10.24 10.11
C THR A 210 11.41 -11.26 10.82
N THR A 211 10.94 -12.31 10.13
CA THR A 211 10.09 -13.33 10.76
C THR A 211 10.72 -13.95 12.00
N TRP A 212 12.05 -14.10 12.02
CA TRP A 212 12.75 -14.61 13.19
C TRP A 212 12.78 -13.61 14.35
N GLY A 213 13.02 -12.33 14.04
CA GLY A 213 12.94 -11.24 15.01
C GLY A 213 11.53 -11.11 15.58
N TRP A 214 10.50 -11.15 14.72
CA TRP A 214 9.10 -11.20 15.12
C TRP A 214 8.83 -12.35 16.10
N TYR A 215 9.14 -13.59 15.71
CA TYR A 215 8.83 -14.76 16.54
C TYR A 215 9.52 -14.72 17.91
N ARG A 216 10.76 -14.21 17.98
CA ARG A 216 11.53 -14.19 19.23
C ARG A 216 11.24 -12.99 20.11
N ASN A 217 11.07 -11.81 19.51
CA ASN A 217 11.19 -10.55 20.23
C ASN A 217 9.86 -9.81 20.37
N THR A 218 9.00 -9.83 19.35
CA THR A 218 7.79 -8.99 19.33
C THR A 218 6.49 -9.78 19.42
N ALA A 219 6.47 -11.02 18.93
CA ALA A 219 5.32 -11.90 19.05
C ALA A 219 5.05 -12.24 20.51
N THR A 220 3.81 -12.08 20.93
CA THR A 220 3.32 -12.49 22.24
C THR A 220 3.36 -14.01 22.40
N ASP A 221 3.34 -14.52 23.62
CA ASP A 221 3.27 -15.96 23.87
C ASP A 221 2.03 -16.61 23.26
N LYS A 222 0.91 -15.87 23.21
CA LYS A 222 -0.33 -16.31 22.56
C LYS A 222 -0.16 -16.44 21.05
N GLU A 223 0.47 -15.46 20.39
CA GLU A 223 0.75 -15.52 18.96
C GLU A 223 1.71 -16.64 18.61
N ARG A 224 2.79 -16.81 19.39
CA ARG A 224 3.73 -17.92 19.21
C ARG A 224 3.06 -19.27 19.36
N ASP A 225 2.19 -19.43 20.35
CA ASP A 225 1.42 -20.66 20.54
C ASP A 225 0.46 -20.92 19.39
N HIS A 226 -0.29 -19.90 18.95
CA HIS A 226 -1.18 -20.01 17.81
C HIS A 226 -0.41 -20.40 16.54
N PHE A 227 0.72 -19.75 16.26
CA PHE A 227 1.63 -20.07 15.16
C PHE A 227 2.07 -21.54 15.18
N ARG A 228 2.57 -22.02 16.33
CA ARG A 228 3.02 -23.42 16.50
C ARG A 228 1.91 -24.42 16.24
N ARG A 229 0.72 -24.18 16.79
CA ARG A 229 -0.44 -25.06 16.58
C ARG A 229 -0.94 -25.04 15.14
N TYR A 230 -0.99 -23.86 14.53
CA TYR A 230 -1.46 -23.68 13.16
C TYR A 230 -0.57 -24.42 12.15
N PHE A 231 0.74 -24.20 12.23
CA PHE A 231 1.71 -24.84 11.32
C PHE A 231 2.19 -26.21 11.79
N ARG A 232 1.78 -26.67 12.98
CA ARG A 232 2.22 -27.92 13.60
C ARG A 232 3.75 -28.01 13.73
N THR A 233 4.34 -26.95 14.26
CA THR A 233 5.79 -26.79 14.47
C THR A 233 6.09 -26.55 15.95
N ASP A 234 7.31 -26.85 16.37
CA ASP A 234 7.86 -26.40 17.67
C ASP A 234 8.40 -24.95 17.59
N GLY A 235 8.48 -24.39 16.38
CA GLY A 235 8.93 -23.02 16.10
C GLY A 235 10.44 -22.83 16.11
N HIS A 236 11.24 -23.91 16.07
CA HIS A 236 12.71 -23.79 15.99
C HIS A 236 13.17 -23.08 14.70
N ASP A 237 12.39 -23.21 13.63
CA ASP A 237 12.62 -22.57 12.33
C ASP A 237 11.38 -21.80 11.86
N ALA A 238 10.98 -20.80 12.66
CA ALA A 238 9.79 -20.01 12.38
C ALA A 238 9.89 -19.26 11.03
N ALA A 239 11.10 -18.88 10.60
CA ALA A 239 11.31 -18.20 9.33
C ALA A 239 10.94 -19.10 8.13
N TRP A 240 11.52 -20.31 8.05
CA TRP A 240 11.18 -21.23 6.97
C TRP A 240 9.75 -21.76 7.07
N THR A 241 9.24 -21.99 8.28
CA THR A 241 7.83 -22.35 8.48
C THR A 241 6.89 -21.30 7.86
N MET A 242 7.20 -20.01 8.01
CA MET A 242 6.40 -18.93 7.43
C MET A 242 6.51 -18.88 5.90
N VAL A 243 7.71 -19.08 5.35
CA VAL A 243 7.93 -19.17 3.90
C VAL A 243 7.13 -20.33 3.30
N GLU A 244 7.18 -21.50 3.91
CA GLU A 244 6.37 -22.65 3.49
C GLU A 244 4.87 -22.36 3.62
N GLY A 245 4.45 -21.68 4.69
CA GLY A 245 3.08 -21.24 4.89
C GLY A 245 2.56 -20.33 3.78
N ALA A 246 3.39 -19.38 3.33
CA ALA A 246 3.09 -18.51 2.21
C ALA A 246 2.95 -19.31 0.90
N TRP A 247 3.94 -20.15 0.59
CA TRP A 247 3.95 -20.97 -0.63
C TRP A 247 2.84 -22.03 -0.69
N ARG A 248 2.34 -22.50 0.45
CA ARG A 248 1.20 -23.44 0.53
C ARG A 248 -0.17 -22.76 0.49
N SER A 249 -0.21 -21.43 0.59
CA SER A 249 -1.46 -20.70 0.52
C SER A 249 -2.06 -20.74 -0.89
N VAL A 250 -3.31 -20.30 -1.03
CA VAL A 250 -3.98 -20.19 -2.34
C VAL A 250 -3.65 -18.90 -3.09
N ALA A 251 -2.88 -17.98 -2.50
CA ALA A 251 -2.51 -16.72 -3.12
C ALA A 251 -1.69 -16.95 -4.40
N ASN A 252 -1.89 -16.11 -5.42
CA ASN A 252 -1.22 -16.26 -6.71
C ASN A 252 0.29 -15.96 -6.66
N VAL A 253 0.73 -15.14 -5.69
CA VAL A 253 2.13 -14.72 -5.53
C VAL A 253 2.50 -14.77 -4.05
N ALA A 254 3.71 -15.26 -3.75
CA ALA A 254 4.28 -15.43 -2.42
C ALA A 254 5.78 -15.14 -2.41
#